data_AF-A0A2A6BHD8-F1
#
_entry.id   AF-A0A2A6BHD8-F1
#
_cell.length_a   1.000
_cell.length_b   1.000
_cell.length_c   1.000
_cell.angle_alpha   90.00
_cell.angle_beta   90.00
_cell.angle_gamma   90.00
#
_symmetry.space_group_name_H-M   'P 1'
#
loop_
_entity.id
_entity.type
_entity.pdbx_description
1 polymer ?
#
loop_
_entity_poly.entity_id
_entity_poly.type
_entity_poly.pdbx_seq_one_letter_code
_entity_poly.pdbx_strand_id
1 'polypeptide(L)'
;MQVCDEAGLLPLGYIAEDPPSIYRHAIHGDWRGTAISKWRDIAYMLGCSGIRMVNNPTGQTLDGTFASVEPAYLNSSDLQTFRYSVPALVSRNGITWGQLVPGLVNQFACIFVLLIWSGFYNGNSVVMRRPPRMTYEEMMAGIRGGPLKLVLNELDGYFESTEIDSLFGSQTSVVWTNSTFSSIDLVCGSNKIIGLFYDIIIEQFERSVKGQSCRLTRIEFPLGAKSGVDWLTHSLETGDSFFHVISRAQPRAAMDAINTLLLRVHSQERTESLLARRYLDTNVWVTAARRLSEAVLELSAFVPVPLEAIVIPLAVLVAGLSFSLLVAVIEVMRGYLQGHRSDPSPPPNSPQRNSMRNSEKFETHK
;
A
#
# COMPACT_ATOMS: atom_id res chain seq x y z
N MET A 1 20.26 2.81 24.98
CA MET A 1 20.02 3.71 23.84
C MET A 1 18.69 4.40 24.10
N GLN A 2 18.69 5.68 24.46
CA GLN A 2 17.48 6.33 24.96
C GLN A 2 16.72 6.95 23.77
N VAL A 3 15.80 6.17 23.19
CA VAL A 3 14.87 6.63 22.13
C VAL A 3 13.56 7.14 22.74
N CYS A 4 13.23 6.63 23.92
CA CYS A 4 12.10 7.07 24.72
C CYS A 4 12.49 8.30 25.54
N ASP A 5 11.51 9.15 25.84
CA ASP A 5 11.69 10.30 26.73
C ASP A 5 11.88 9.87 28.20
N GLU A 6 11.98 10.84 29.11
CA GLU A 6 12.15 10.60 30.54
C GLU A 6 10.98 9.82 31.17
N ALA A 7 9.78 9.88 30.56
CA ALA A 7 8.61 9.11 30.97
C ALA A 7 8.58 7.70 30.36
N GLY A 8 9.60 7.33 29.57
CA GLY A 8 9.67 6.06 28.86
C GLY A 8 8.73 5.99 27.65
N LEU A 9 8.20 7.11 27.16
CA LEU A 9 7.31 7.17 25.99
C LEU A 9 8.07 7.59 24.73
N LEU A 10 7.66 7.08 23.57
CA LEU A 10 8.19 7.51 22.28
C LEU A 10 7.47 8.80 21.81
N PRO A 11 8.16 9.96 21.73
CA PRO A 11 7.54 11.20 21.26
C PRO A 11 7.30 11.21 19.74
N LEU A 12 6.05 11.34 19.31
CA LEU A 12 5.64 11.37 17.90
C LEU A 12 5.05 12.73 17.54
N GLY A 13 5.66 13.42 16.59
CA GLY A 13 5.16 14.65 16.00
C GLY A 13 3.96 14.40 15.09
N TYR A 14 2.94 15.26 15.15
CA TYR A 14 1.85 15.30 14.18
C TYR A 14 1.45 16.75 13.87
N ILE A 15 1.01 17.00 12.64
CA ILE A 15 0.57 18.35 12.19
C ILE A 15 -0.92 18.53 12.47
N ALA A 16 -1.73 17.56 12.03
CA ALA A 16 -3.18 17.55 12.19
C ALA A 16 -3.68 16.12 12.45
N GLU A 17 -4.92 16.01 12.92
CA GLU A 17 -5.62 14.73 12.88
C GLU A 17 -5.98 14.41 11.43
N ASP A 18 -5.61 13.22 10.98
CA ASP A 18 -5.88 12.69 9.65
C ASP A 18 -6.47 11.28 9.78
N PRO A 19 -7.78 11.15 10.10
CA PRO A 19 -8.46 9.87 10.11
C PRO A 19 -8.37 9.21 8.72
N PRO A 20 -8.23 7.88 8.60
CA PRO A 20 -8.12 6.90 9.68
C PRO A 20 -6.68 6.67 10.16
N SER A 21 -5.71 7.46 9.70
CA SER A 21 -4.29 7.27 9.98
C SER A 21 -3.91 7.68 11.41
N ILE A 22 -4.32 8.88 11.84
CA ILE A 22 -4.04 9.46 13.15
C ILE A 22 -5.26 10.28 13.59
N TYR A 23 -5.96 9.87 14.64
CA TYR A 23 -7.10 10.64 15.17
C TYR A 23 -7.32 10.35 16.66
N ARG A 24 -8.00 11.27 17.36
CA ARG A 24 -8.45 11.03 18.74
C ARG A 24 -9.82 10.36 18.74
N HIS A 25 -9.98 9.33 19.57
CA HIS A 25 -11.28 8.71 19.76
C HIS A 25 -12.21 9.67 20.49
N ALA A 26 -13.38 9.98 19.92
CA ALA A 26 -14.30 11.00 20.45
C ALA A 26 -14.71 10.76 21.92
N ILE A 27 -14.83 9.50 22.34
CA ILE A 27 -15.29 9.14 23.70
C ILE A 27 -14.13 9.04 24.70
N HIS A 28 -12.98 8.51 24.26
CA HIS A 28 -11.89 8.13 25.18
C HIS A 28 -10.74 9.14 25.15
N GLY A 29 -10.69 10.02 24.15
CA GLY A 29 -9.62 10.99 23.93
C GLY A 29 -8.26 10.37 23.57
N ASP A 30 -8.19 9.04 23.47
CA ASP A 30 -6.97 8.31 23.17
C ASP A 30 -6.68 8.30 21.67
N TRP A 31 -5.38 8.25 21.35
CA TRP A 31 -4.94 8.24 19.97
C TRP A 31 -5.16 6.88 19.32
N ARG A 32 -5.80 6.92 18.16
CA ARG A 32 -6.17 5.77 17.32
C ARG A 32 -5.74 6.00 15.87
N GLY A 33 -5.77 4.92 15.10
CA GLY A 33 -5.45 4.91 13.68
C GLY A 33 -4.34 3.95 13.30
N THR A 34 -4.12 3.84 11.99
CA THR A 34 -3.16 2.92 11.38
C THR A 34 -1.73 3.25 11.80
N ALA A 35 -1.34 4.53 11.66
CA ALA A 35 -0.03 5.02 11.99
C ALA A 35 0.20 4.96 13.51
N ILE A 36 -0.81 5.29 14.31
CA ILE A 36 -0.74 5.17 15.77
C ILE A 36 -0.48 3.74 16.22
N SER A 37 -1.17 2.76 15.62
CA SER A 37 -0.95 1.36 15.94
C SER A 37 0.47 0.91 15.57
N LYS A 38 0.93 1.25 14.36
CA LYS A 38 2.28 0.95 13.88
C LYS A 38 3.33 1.50 14.84
N TRP A 39 3.23 2.78 15.20
CA TRP A 39 4.22 3.41 16.06
C TRP A 39 4.17 2.93 17.50
N ARG A 40 3.01 2.50 18.00
CA ARG A 40 2.91 1.86 19.31
C ARG A 40 3.65 0.52 19.34
N ASP A 41 3.52 -0.29 18.29
CA ASP A 41 4.27 -1.55 18.16
C ASP A 41 5.78 -1.29 18.07
N ILE A 42 6.20 -0.29 17.27
CA ILE A 42 7.60 0.15 17.18
C ILE A 42 8.11 0.61 18.55
N ALA A 43 7.34 1.43 19.28
CA ALA A 43 7.71 1.92 20.60
C ALA A 43 7.98 0.76 21.58
N TYR A 44 7.11 -0.26 21.61
CA TYR A 44 7.31 -1.44 22.45
C TYR A 44 8.55 -2.24 22.05
N MET A 45 8.82 -2.40 20.75
CA MET A 45 10.02 -3.11 20.27
C MET A 45 11.32 -2.34 20.56
N LEU A 46 11.24 -1.02 20.72
CA LEU A 46 12.36 -0.18 21.17
C LEU A 46 12.50 -0.11 22.70
N GLY A 47 11.62 -0.79 23.45
CA GLY A 47 11.62 -0.81 24.91
C GLY A 47 10.90 0.37 25.57
N CYS A 48 10.13 1.16 24.82
CA CYS A 48 9.29 2.22 25.37
C CYS A 48 7.97 1.64 25.93
N SER A 49 7.37 2.32 26.91
CA SER A 49 6.08 1.94 27.51
C SER A 49 4.86 2.34 26.66
N GLY A 50 5.07 3.15 25.62
CA GLY A 50 4.03 3.61 24.72
C GLY A 50 4.50 4.77 23.85
N ILE A 51 3.55 5.55 23.34
CA ILE A 51 3.80 6.72 22.49
C ILE A 51 3.23 7.97 23.17
N ARG A 52 3.83 9.13 22.90
CA ARG A 52 3.33 10.44 23.29
C ARG A 52 3.21 11.31 22.05
N MET A 53 2.00 11.73 21.72
CA MET A 53 1.78 12.62 20.58
C MET A 53 2.17 14.05 20.94
N VAL A 54 2.94 14.69 20.08
CA VAL A 54 3.41 16.07 20.21
C VAL A 54 2.87 16.84 19.01
N ASN A 55 1.99 17.81 19.27
CA ASN A 55 1.47 18.66 18.21
C ASN A 55 2.60 19.55 17.68
N ASN A 56 2.88 19.46 16.39
CA ASN A 56 3.87 20.27 15.69
C ASN A 56 3.23 20.87 14.43
N PRO A 57 2.40 21.92 14.58
CA PRO A 57 1.59 22.44 13.48
C PRO A 57 2.45 23.12 12.39
N THR A 58 3.68 23.53 12.72
CA THR A 58 4.58 24.19 11.75
C THR A 58 5.48 23.20 11.03
N GLY A 59 5.61 21.95 11.50
CA GLY A 59 6.55 20.96 10.97
C GLY A 59 8.03 21.30 11.18
N GLN A 60 8.37 22.51 11.66
CA GLN A 60 9.73 23.05 11.63
C GLN A 60 10.60 22.63 12.82
N THR A 61 10.02 22.28 13.97
CA THR A 61 10.80 21.86 15.15
C THR A 61 10.48 20.42 15.56
N LEU A 62 11.40 19.50 15.24
CA LEU A 62 11.33 18.10 15.67
C LEU A 62 12.33 17.78 16.78
N ASP A 63 12.46 18.65 17.77
CA ASP A 63 13.38 18.46 18.89
C ASP A 63 13.01 17.21 19.70
N GLY A 64 13.64 16.09 19.30
CA GLY A 64 13.41 14.78 19.88
C GLY A 64 12.12 14.08 19.45
N THR A 65 11.35 14.60 18.49
CA THR A 65 10.12 13.94 18.00
C THR A 65 10.35 13.20 16.69
N PHE A 66 9.63 12.10 16.50
CA PHE A 66 9.56 11.38 15.23
C PHE A 66 8.36 11.88 14.43
N ALA A 67 8.56 12.29 13.19
CA ALA A 67 7.46 12.68 12.30
C ALA A 67 7.53 11.90 10.98
N SER A 68 6.45 11.91 10.21
CA SER A 68 6.47 11.47 8.82
C SER A 68 6.51 12.71 7.94
N VAL A 69 7.34 12.71 6.90
CA VAL A 69 7.48 13.80 5.95
C VAL A 69 7.53 13.24 4.54
N GLU A 70 6.85 13.93 3.62
CA GLU A 70 6.93 13.68 2.19
C GLU A 70 8.11 14.45 1.59
N PRO A 71 8.85 13.88 0.63
CA PRO A 71 9.96 14.54 -0.03
C PRO A 71 9.60 15.87 -0.69
N ALA A 72 8.36 15.99 -1.17
CA ALA A 72 7.84 17.21 -1.79
C ALA A 72 7.88 18.41 -0.84
N TYR A 73 7.80 18.18 0.47
CA TYR A 73 7.84 19.24 1.49
C TYR A 73 9.23 19.45 2.10
N LEU A 74 10.26 18.78 1.59
CA LEU A 74 11.61 18.91 2.11
C LEU A 74 12.37 20.05 1.43
N ASN A 75 12.73 21.06 2.21
CA ASN A 75 13.71 22.04 1.78
C ASN A 75 15.13 21.48 1.91
N SER A 76 16.06 22.07 1.15
CA SER A 76 17.48 21.69 1.23
C SER A 76 18.08 21.87 2.64
N SER A 77 17.54 22.80 3.43
CA SER A 77 17.88 22.99 4.85
C SER A 77 17.47 21.79 5.71
N ASP A 78 16.34 21.16 5.41
CA ASP A 78 15.79 20.06 6.21
C ASP A 78 16.66 18.80 6.10
N LEU A 79 17.30 18.62 4.95
CA LEU A 79 18.28 17.55 4.73
C LEU A 79 19.46 17.64 5.70
N GLN A 80 19.80 18.84 6.17
CA GLN A 80 20.86 19.07 7.15
C GLN A 80 20.36 18.94 8.59
N THR A 81 19.08 19.16 8.84
CA THR A 81 18.48 19.16 10.19
C THR A 81 18.02 17.77 10.62
N PHE A 82 17.54 16.95 9.68
CA PHE A 82 16.92 15.67 9.99
C PHE A 82 17.74 14.47 9.50
N ARG A 83 17.47 13.32 10.12
CA ARG A 83 17.81 12.00 9.59
C ARG A 83 16.54 11.40 9.04
N TYR A 84 16.66 10.73 7.91
CA TYR A 84 15.56 10.07 7.21
C TYR A 84 15.66 8.57 7.40
N SER A 85 14.51 7.94 7.55
CA SER A 85 14.39 6.49 7.50
C SER A 85 14.58 5.99 6.07
N VAL A 86 14.59 4.67 5.90
CA VAL A 86 14.30 4.06 4.61
C VAL A 86 12.87 4.42 4.18
N PRO A 87 12.54 4.43 2.87
CA PRO A 87 11.17 4.63 2.39
C PRO A 87 10.21 3.71 3.15
N ALA A 88 9.28 4.32 3.89
CA ALA A 88 8.34 3.57 4.71
C ALA A 88 7.15 3.06 3.90
N LEU A 89 6.80 3.81 2.85
CA LEU A 89 5.75 3.52 1.88
C LEU A 89 6.20 4.09 0.54
N VAL A 90 6.06 3.32 -0.54
CA VAL A 90 6.17 3.84 -1.91
C VAL A 90 4.75 3.88 -2.45
N SER A 91 4.25 5.07 -2.79
CA SER A 91 2.88 5.30 -3.25
C SER A 91 2.57 4.56 -4.55
N ARG A 92 3.60 4.19 -5.32
CA ARG A 92 3.39 3.40 -6.52
C ARG A 92 3.32 1.92 -6.19
N ASN A 93 2.20 1.31 -6.57
CA ASN A 93 1.99 -0.13 -6.67
C ASN A 93 2.97 -0.75 -7.69
N GLY A 94 4.26 -0.76 -7.36
CA GLY A 94 5.21 -1.67 -7.98
C GLY A 94 4.75 -3.07 -7.60
N ILE A 95 4.16 -3.79 -8.55
CA ILE A 95 3.66 -5.14 -8.33
C ILE A 95 4.82 -5.98 -7.80
N THR A 96 4.81 -6.32 -6.50
CA THR A 96 5.83 -7.20 -5.96
C THR A 96 5.57 -8.61 -6.49
N TRP A 97 6.61 -9.43 -6.62
CA TRP A 97 6.43 -10.84 -7.03
C TRP A 97 5.43 -11.59 -6.12
N GLY A 98 5.38 -11.21 -4.83
CA GLY A 98 4.43 -11.73 -3.85
C GLY A 98 2.97 -11.35 -4.12
N GLN A 99 2.70 -10.24 -4.81
CA GLN A 99 1.37 -9.85 -5.28
C GLN A 99 1.09 -10.34 -6.71
N LEU A 100 2.12 -10.37 -7.57
CA LEU A 100 2.03 -10.81 -8.97
C LEU A 100 1.56 -12.26 -9.06
N VAL A 101 2.18 -13.18 -8.30
CA VAL A 101 1.89 -14.62 -8.43
C VAL A 101 0.47 -14.95 -7.98
N PRO A 102 -0.01 -14.56 -6.78
CA PRO A 102 -1.41 -14.77 -6.40
C PRO A 102 -2.39 -14.01 -7.29
N GLY A 103 -2.04 -12.79 -7.71
CA GLY A 103 -2.85 -11.99 -8.64
C GLY A 103 -3.05 -12.69 -9.98
N LEU A 104 -1.96 -13.20 -10.58
CA LEU A 104 -1.99 -13.99 -11.80
C LEU A 104 -2.78 -15.28 -11.58
N VAL A 105 -2.53 -16.04 -10.52
CA VAL A 105 -3.26 -17.28 -10.22
C VAL A 105 -4.76 -17.02 -10.06
N ASN A 106 -5.15 -15.97 -9.34
CA ASN A 106 -6.55 -15.57 -9.18
C ASN A 106 -7.16 -15.11 -10.51
N GLN A 107 -6.42 -14.32 -11.29
CA GLN A 107 -6.87 -13.87 -12.61
C GLN A 107 -7.02 -15.05 -13.59
N PHE A 108 -6.12 -16.02 -13.55
CA PHE A 108 -6.23 -17.29 -14.27
C PHE A 108 -7.43 -18.10 -13.79
N ALA A 109 -7.66 -18.21 -12.48
CA ALA A 109 -8.81 -18.92 -11.93
C ALA A 109 -10.13 -18.24 -12.37
N CYS A 110 -10.20 -16.91 -12.31
CA CYS A 110 -11.35 -16.15 -12.80
C CYS A 110 -11.57 -16.33 -14.31
N ILE A 111 -10.52 -16.23 -15.12
CA ILE A 111 -10.60 -16.48 -16.57
C ILE A 111 -11.04 -17.92 -16.83
N PHE A 112 -10.50 -18.90 -16.12
CA PHE A 112 -10.84 -20.31 -16.26
C PHE A 112 -12.29 -20.58 -15.88
N VAL A 113 -12.77 -20.00 -14.77
CA VAL A 113 -14.19 -20.07 -14.36
C VAL A 113 -15.08 -19.37 -15.38
N LEU A 114 -14.67 -18.21 -15.90
CA LEU A 114 -15.41 -17.52 -16.98
C LEU A 114 -15.44 -18.34 -18.26
N LEU A 115 -14.35 -19.06 -18.60
CA LEU A 115 -14.29 -19.94 -19.76
C LEU A 115 -15.18 -21.17 -19.58
N ILE A 116 -15.15 -21.80 -18.40
CA ILE A 116 -16.05 -22.90 -18.05
C ILE A 116 -17.50 -22.41 -18.11
N TRP A 117 -17.80 -21.29 -17.45
CA TRP A 117 -19.13 -20.67 -17.47
C TRP A 117 -19.57 -20.39 -18.90
N SER A 118 -18.71 -19.78 -19.73
CA SER A 118 -18.96 -19.52 -21.15
C SER A 118 -19.12 -20.78 -22.00
N GLY A 119 -18.49 -21.88 -21.62
CA GLY A 119 -18.62 -23.17 -22.29
C GLY A 119 -19.90 -23.91 -21.91
N PHE A 120 -20.39 -23.72 -20.68
CA PHE A 120 -21.70 -24.22 -20.23
C PHE A 120 -22.85 -23.34 -20.72
N TYR A 121 -22.61 -22.04 -20.91
CA TYR A 121 -23.55 -21.11 -21.51
C TYR A 121 -23.43 -21.17 -23.05
N ASN A 122 -24.34 -21.88 -23.72
CA ASN A 122 -24.47 -21.93 -25.19
C ASN A 122 -24.84 -20.56 -25.84
N GLY A 123 -24.50 -19.44 -25.23
CA GLY A 123 -24.85 -18.09 -25.65
C GLY A 123 -23.73 -17.10 -25.38
N ASN A 124 -23.37 -16.36 -26.43
CA ASN A 124 -22.60 -15.11 -26.48
C ASN A 124 -22.14 -14.59 -25.11
N SER A 125 -20.91 -14.93 -24.70
CA SER A 125 -20.26 -14.27 -23.57
C SER A 125 -19.97 -12.82 -23.95
N VAL A 126 -20.41 -11.87 -23.12
CA VAL A 126 -20.29 -10.43 -23.39
C VAL A 126 -19.34 -9.81 -22.38
N VAL A 127 -18.35 -9.07 -22.88
CA VAL A 127 -17.44 -8.28 -22.05
C VAL A 127 -17.98 -6.86 -21.99
N MET A 128 -18.27 -6.34 -20.79
CA MET A 128 -18.61 -4.92 -20.60
C MET A 128 -17.48 -4.03 -21.13
N ARG A 129 -17.77 -3.20 -22.14
CA ARG A 129 -16.91 -2.07 -22.49
C ARG A 129 -17.15 -0.98 -21.44
N ARG A 130 -16.22 -0.82 -20.51
CA ARG A 130 -16.25 0.32 -19.57
C ARG A 130 -16.33 1.63 -20.38
N PRO A 131 -17.08 2.65 -19.91
CA PRO A 131 -17.10 3.95 -20.57
C PRO A 131 -15.67 4.44 -20.79
N PRO A 132 -15.41 5.18 -21.89
CA PRO A 132 -14.07 5.68 -22.17
C PRO A 132 -13.56 6.45 -20.96
N ARG A 133 -12.38 6.05 -20.47
CA ARG A 133 -11.71 6.76 -19.38
C ARG A 133 -11.30 8.13 -19.90
N MET A 134 -11.59 9.18 -19.12
CA MET A 134 -11.04 10.50 -19.37
C MET A 134 -9.53 10.41 -19.42
N THR A 135 -8.94 10.91 -20.49
CA THR A 135 -7.48 10.98 -20.66
C THR A 135 -6.90 12.15 -19.84
N TYR A 136 -5.59 12.11 -19.57
CA TYR A 136 -4.91 13.21 -18.88
C TYR A 136 -5.02 14.51 -19.67
N GLU A 137 -4.92 14.46 -21.00
CA GLU A 137 -5.03 15.62 -21.88
C GLU A 137 -6.43 16.23 -21.84
N GLU A 138 -7.49 15.41 -21.92
CA GLU A 138 -8.88 15.87 -21.79
C GLU A 138 -9.15 16.48 -20.42
N MET A 139 -8.62 15.87 -19.36
CA MET A 139 -8.71 16.40 -18.00
C MET A 139 -8.06 17.78 -17.91
N MET A 140 -6.80 17.92 -18.36
CA MET A 140 -6.08 19.19 -18.31
C MET A 140 -6.73 20.27 -19.17
N ALA A 141 -7.20 19.92 -20.36
CA ALA A 141 -7.95 20.84 -21.22
C ALA A 141 -9.26 21.29 -20.56
N GLY A 142 -9.97 20.36 -19.91
CA GLY A 142 -11.19 20.64 -19.17
C GLY A 142 -10.98 21.51 -17.92
N ILE A 143 -9.86 21.36 -17.22
CA ILE A 143 -9.53 22.22 -16.07
C ILE A 143 -9.16 23.63 -16.56
N ARG A 144 -8.31 23.74 -17.59
CA ARG A 144 -7.89 25.03 -18.16
C ARG A 144 -9.03 25.80 -18.82
N GLY A 145 -9.96 25.08 -19.45
CA GLY A 145 -11.15 25.68 -20.06
C GLY A 145 -12.24 26.07 -19.07
N GLY A 146 -12.15 25.64 -17.80
CA GLY A 146 -13.15 25.85 -16.76
C GLY A 146 -14.33 24.86 -16.64
N PRO A 147 -14.65 23.92 -17.56
CA PRO A 147 -15.74 22.97 -17.33
C PRO A 147 -15.45 21.93 -16.23
N LEU A 148 -14.18 21.69 -15.92
CA LEU A 148 -13.74 20.86 -14.79
C LEU A 148 -13.06 21.72 -13.73
N LYS A 149 -13.16 21.29 -12.47
CA LYS A 149 -12.43 21.87 -11.35
C LYS A 149 -11.55 20.83 -10.69
N LEU A 150 -10.35 21.24 -10.28
CA LEU A 150 -9.46 20.44 -9.46
C LEU A 150 -9.76 20.70 -7.98
N VAL A 151 -10.00 19.67 -7.18
CA VAL A 151 -10.10 19.81 -5.73
C VAL A 151 -8.78 19.42 -5.07
N LEU A 152 -8.31 20.27 -4.16
CA LEU A 152 -7.07 20.10 -3.42
C LEU A 152 -7.30 20.30 -1.92
N ASN A 153 -6.47 19.67 -1.12
CA ASN A 153 -6.40 19.91 0.31
C ASN A 153 -5.44 21.08 0.58
N GLU A 154 -5.93 22.10 1.28
CA GLU A 154 -5.17 23.31 1.61
C GLU A 154 -3.99 23.00 2.54
N LEU A 155 -4.12 22.00 3.41
CA LEU A 155 -3.09 21.62 4.37
C LEU A 155 -1.87 20.97 3.71
N ASP A 156 -2.07 20.40 2.53
CA ASP A 156 -1.00 19.73 1.80
C ASP A 156 -0.13 20.76 1.07
N GLY A 157 -0.65 21.94 0.73
CA GLY A 157 0.17 22.97 0.09
C GLY A 157 0.82 22.51 -1.21
N TYR A 158 0.14 21.66 -1.99
CA TYR A 158 0.69 20.99 -3.19
C TYR A 158 1.35 21.94 -4.19
N PHE A 159 0.84 23.16 -4.35
CA PHE A 159 1.28 24.07 -5.40
C PHE A 159 1.50 25.47 -4.86
N GLU A 160 2.53 26.14 -5.37
CA GLU A 160 2.65 27.59 -5.24
C GLU A 160 1.54 28.28 -6.04
N SER A 161 1.15 29.49 -5.62
CA SER A 161 0.11 30.27 -6.30
C SER A 161 0.43 30.53 -7.78
N THR A 162 1.71 30.67 -8.12
CA THR A 162 2.23 30.86 -9.48
C THR A 162 2.15 29.57 -10.31
N GLU A 163 2.38 28.41 -9.70
CA GLU A 163 2.26 27.11 -10.36
C GLU A 163 0.81 26.84 -10.77
N ILE A 164 -0.16 27.20 -9.93
CA ILE A 164 -1.59 27.00 -10.20
C ILE A 164 -2.04 27.70 -11.47
N ASP A 165 -1.71 28.98 -11.61
CA ASP A 165 -2.08 29.75 -12.79
C ASP A 165 -1.39 29.21 -14.06
N SER A 166 -0.14 28.75 -13.93
CA SER A 166 0.61 28.16 -15.05
C SER A 166 0.07 26.78 -15.48
N LEU A 167 -0.34 25.95 -14.52
CA LEU A 167 -0.77 24.57 -14.76
C LEU A 167 -2.23 24.49 -15.14
N PHE A 168 -3.09 25.19 -14.42
CA PHE A 168 -4.54 25.06 -14.47
C PHE A 168 -5.23 26.29 -15.10
N GLY A 169 -4.46 27.31 -15.47
CA GLY A 169 -4.92 28.50 -16.19
C GLY A 169 -5.57 29.57 -15.32
N SER A 170 -6.09 29.20 -14.15
CA SER A 170 -6.70 30.13 -13.19
C SER A 170 -6.83 29.50 -11.81
N GLN A 171 -6.62 30.28 -10.75
CA GLN A 171 -6.95 29.86 -9.39
C GLN A 171 -8.43 29.47 -9.18
N THR A 172 -9.35 30.01 -9.99
CA THR A 172 -10.79 29.65 -9.89
C THR A 172 -11.10 28.24 -10.40
N SER A 173 -10.16 27.62 -11.12
CA SER A 173 -10.23 26.21 -11.54
C SER A 173 -9.89 25.25 -10.40
N VAL A 174 -9.41 25.76 -9.25
CA VAL A 174 -9.09 24.98 -8.06
C VAL A 174 -10.11 25.24 -6.95
N VAL A 175 -10.53 24.17 -6.27
CA VAL A 175 -11.38 24.21 -5.08
C VAL A 175 -10.56 23.71 -3.91
N TRP A 176 -10.33 24.58 -2.92
CA TRP A 176 -9.60 24.22 -1.71
C TRP A 176 -10.53 23.66 -0.65
N THR A 177 -10.08 22.62 0.02
CA THR A 177 -10.76 22.02 1.17
C THR A 177 -9.80 21.89 2.34
N ASN A 178 -10.36 21.78 3.54
CA ASN A 178 -9.61 21.64 4.78
C ASN A 178 -9.27 20.18 5.16
N SER A 179 -9.71 19.21 4.37
CA SER A 179 -9.40 17.81 4.62
C SER A 179 -9.50 16.97 3.35
N THR A 180 -8.72 15.91 3.29
CA THR A 180 -8.74 14.97 2.16
C THR A 180 -10.09 14.29 1.98
N PHE A 181 -10.79 13.96 3.07
CA PHE A 181 -12.14 13.37 2.97
C PHE A 181 -13.17 14.36 2.43
N SER A 182 -13.09 15.64 2.81
CA SER A 182 -13.91 16.70 2.20
C SER A 182 -13.67 16.80 0.70
N SER A 183 -12.40 16.69 0.26
CA SER A 183 -12.06 16.66 -1.17
C SER A 183 -12.69 15.46 -1.89
N ILE A 184 -12.57 14.26 -1.32
CA ILE A 184 -13.16 13.04 -1.91
C ILE A 184 -14.68 13.16 -1.98
N ASP A 185 -15.31 13.72 -0.96
CA ASP A 185 -16.76 13.95 -0.92
C ASP A 185 -17.25 14.83 -2.07
N LEU A 186 -16.48 15.87 -2.41
CA LEU A 186 -16.77 16.73 -3.54
C LEU A 186 -16.62 16.01 -4.88
N VAL A 187 -15.57 15.19 -5.05
CA VAL A 187 -15.39 14.35 -6.25
C VAL A 187 -16.56 13.36 -6.40
N CYS A 188 -16.98 12.74 -5.31
CA CYS A 188 -18.10 11.82 -5.31
C CYS A 188 -19.45 12.48 -5.60
N GLY A 189 -19.59 13.78 -5.28
CA GLY A 189 -20.80 14.55 -5.52
C GLY A 189 -20.96 15.07 -6.94
N SER A 190 -19.89 15.08 -7.76
CA SER A 190 -19.91 15.71 -9.08
C SER A 190 -18.89 15.12 -10.05
N ASN A 191 -19.34 14.79 -11.26
CA ASN A 191 -18.46 14.36 -12.36
C ASN A 191 -17.64 15.50 -12.98
N LYS A 192 -17.82 16.75 -12.51
CA LYS A 192 -17.04 17.92 -12.94
C LYS A 192 -15.90 18.27 -12.00
N ILE A 193 -15.71 17.50 -10.93
CA ILE A 193 -14.67 17.72 -9.94
C ILE A 193 -13.68 16.56 -10.03
N ILE A 194 -12.42 16.90 -10.26
CA ILE A 194 -11.30 15.96 -10.28
C ILE A 194 -10.50 16.19 -9.01
N GLY A 195 -10.06 15.12 -8.35
CA GLY A 195 -9.17 15.23 -7.19
C GLY A 195 -7.78 14.71 -7.49
N LEU A 196 -6.79 15.29 -6.82
CA LEU A 196 -5.42 14.81 -6.77
C LEU A 196 -5.20 14.17 -5.41
N PHE A 197 -4.97 12.86 -5.37
CA PHE A 197 -4.84 12.10 -4.13
C PHE A 197 -3.71 11.07 -4.25
N TYR A 198 -3.04 10.80 -3.13
CA TYR A 198 -2.12 9.67 -3.03
C TYR A 198 -2.85 8.33 -3.08
N ASP A 199 -2.22 7.32 -3.68
CA ASP A 199 -2.80 5.98 -3.85
C ASP A 199 -3.22 5.37 -2.49
N ILE A 200 -2.44 5.59 -1.43
CA ILE A 200 -2.78 5.10 -0.07
C ILE A 200 -4.10 5.66 0.47
N ILE A 201 -4.41 6.91 0.15
CA ILE A 201 -5.65 7.57 0.56
C ILE A 201 -6.83 6.97 -0.21
N ILE A 202 -6.65 6.76 -1.52
CA ILE A 202 -7.66 6.12 -2.36
C ILE A 202 -7.95 4.70 -1.89
N GLU A 203 -6.91 3.91 -1.59
CA GLU A 203 -7.09 2.54 -1.09
C GLU A 203 -7.83 2.49 0.26
N GLN A 204 -7.55 3.44 1.16
CA GLN A 204 -8.28 3.57 2.42
C GLN A 204 -9.74 3.98 2.17
N PHE A 205 -9.97 4.92 1.27
CA PHE A 205 -11.31 5.37 0.90
C PHE A 205 -12.14 4.25 0.26
N GLU A 206 -11.60 3.52 -0.70
CA GLU A 206 -12.29 2.42 -1.39
C GLU A 206 -12.72 1.31 -0.42
N ARG A 207 -11.97 1.10 0.67
CA ARG A 207 -12.31 0.14 1.74
C ARG A 207 -13.35 0.67 2.72
N SER A 208 -13.62 1.98 2.73
CA SER A 208 -14.63 2.59 3.61
C SER A 208 -16.05 2.31 3.10
N VAL A 209 -17.04 2.46 3.99
CA VAL A 209 -18.47 2.37 3.61
C VAL A 209 -18.80 3.35 2.47
N LYS A 210 -18.17 4.52 2.47
CA LYS A 210 -18.39 5.55 1.45
C LYS A 210 -17.80 5.17 0.09
N GLY A 211 -16.61 4.57 0.07
CA GLY A 211 -15.99 4.03 -1.14
C GLY A 211 -16.84 2.97 -1.85
N GLN A 212 -17.71 2.27 -1.13
CA GLN A 212 -18.66 1.33 -1.74
C GLN A 212 -19.80 2.02 -2.50
N SER A 213 -20.12 3.28 -2.16
CA SER A 213 -21.18 4.07 -2.79
C SER A 213 -20.67 4.99 -3.90
N CYS A 214 -19.37 5.32 -3.87
CA CYS A 214 -18.72 6.19 -4.84
C CYS A 214 -17.48 5.50 -5.38
N ARG A 215 -17.50 5.19 -6.68
CA ARG A 215 -16.37 4.56 -7.36
C ARG A 215 -15.52 5.61 -8.05
N LEU A 216 -14.32 5.83 -7.52
CA LEU A 216 -13.34 6.69 -8.15
C LEU A 216 -12.71 5.97 -9.35
N THR A 217 -12.35 6.72 -10.38
CA THR A 217 -11.65 6.20 -11.56
C THR A 217 -10.34 6.97 -11.71
N ARG A 218 -9.23 6.24 -11.66
CA ARG A 218 -7.90 6.81 -11.88
C ARG A 218 -7.78 7.31 -13.32
N ILE A 219 -7.30 8.53 -13.48
CA ILE A 219 -6.86 9.10 -14.75
C ILE A 219 -5.37 8.73 -14.88
N GLU A 220 -5.03 7.96 -15.91
CA GLU A 220 -3.67 7.48 -16.11
C GLU A 220 -2.80 8.63 -16.62
N PHE A 221 -1.63 8.82 -16.01
CA PHE A 221 -0.62 9.74 -16.53
C PHE A 221 0.16 9.02 -17.65
N PRO A 222 0.17 9.52 -18.90
CA PRO A 222 0.83 8.84 -20.00
C PRO A 222 2.35 8.76 -19.77
N LEU A 223 2.96 7.63 -20.15
CA LEU A 223 4.39 7.43 -20.00
C LEU A 223 5.19 8.47 -20.81
N GLY A 224 6.08 9.21 -20.15
CA GLY A 224 6.90 10.25 -20.78
C GLY A 224 6.15 11.56 -21.03
N ALA A 225 4.90 11.69 -20.57
CA ALA A 225 4.21 12.98 -20.55
C ALA A 225 4.87 13.93 -19.54
N LYS A 226 4.63 15.24 -19.71
CA LYS A 226 5.06 16.27 -18.76
C LYS A 226 3.83 16.96 -18.21
N SER A 227 3.77 17.11 -16.89
CA SER A 227 2.69 17.86 -16.25
C SER A 227 2.85 19.37 -16.43
N GLY A 228 4.07 19.83 -16.76
CA GLY A 228 4.45 21.24 -16.83
C GLY A 228 5.28 21.68 -15.61
N VAL A 229 5.31 20.86 -14.56
CA VAL A 229 6.15 21.06 -13.37
C VAL A 229 6.93 19.78 -13.08
N ASP A 230 8.24 19.91 -12.85
CA ASP A 230 9.15 18.76 -12.78
C ASP A 230 8.83 17.84 -11.59
N TRP A 231 8.58 18.41 -10.40
CA TRP A 231 8.24 17.60 -9.21
C TRP A 231 6.94 16.82 -9.40
N LEU A 232 5.91 17.45 -9.98
CA LEU A 232 4.62 16.80 -10.23
C LEU A 232 4.76 15.73 -11.31
N THR A 233 5.56 15.98 -12.35
CA THR A 233 5.84 14.97 -13.39
C THR A 233 6.48 13.75 -12.74
N HIS A 234 7.50 13.95 -11.91
CA HIS A 234 8.15 12.85 -11.17
C HIS A 234 7.15 12.11 -10.27
N SER A 235 6.37 12.83 -9.46
CA SER A 235 5.36 12.24 -8.57
C SER A 235 4.33 11.40 -9.34
N LEU A 236 3.79 11.89 -10.46
CA LEU A 236 2.84 11.14 -11.28
C LEU A 236 3.49 9.95 -12.00
N GLU A 237 4.75 10.08 -12.43
CA GLU A 237 5.47 9.04 -13.15
C GLU A 237 6.07 7.97 -12.28
N THR A 238 6.46 8.23 -11.03
CA THR A 238 7.17 7.27 -10.18
C THR A 238 6.49 7.04 -8.84
N GLY A 239 5.50 7.85 -8.49
CA GLY A 239 4.94 7.92 -7.15
C GLY A 239 5.93 8.56 -6.16
N ASP A 240 5.38 9.01 -5.03
CA ASP A 240 6.19 9.54 -3.94
C ASP A 240 6.45 8.48 -2.86
N SER A 241 7.58 8.64 -2.18
CA SER A 241 7.96 7.82 -1.04
C SER A 241 7.76 8.59 0.25
N PHE A 242 7.14 7.99 1.25
CA PHE A 242 7.00 8.61 2.57
C PHE A 242 8.18 8.23 3.45
N PHE A 243 8.77 9.21 4.13
CA PHE A 243 9.88 9.01 5.05
C PHE A 243 9.47 9.36 6.47
N HIS A 244 9.88 8.56 7.44
CA HIS A 244 9.92 8.97 8.84
C HIS A 244 11.23 9.71 9.12
N VAL A 245 11.15 10.79 9.89
CA VAL A 245 12.27 11.71 10.18
C VAL A 245 12.46 11.92 11.67
N ILE A 246 13.70 12.21 12.06
CA ILE A 246 14.11 12.50 13.44
C ILE A 246 15.16 13.61 13.41
N SER A 247 15.19 14.47 14.44
CA SER A 247 16.25 15.47 14.56
C SER A 247 17.65 14.82 14.56
N ARG A 248 18.61 15.42 13.86
CA ARG A 248 20.02 14.97 13.90
C ARG A 248 20.66 15.06 15.28
N ALA A 249 20.05 15.81 16.21
CA ALA A 249 20.42 15.81 17.62
C ALA A 249 20.23 14.43 18.27
N GLN A 250 19.32 13.60 17.73
CA GLN A 250 19.15 12.22 18.17
C GLN A 250 20.27 11.29 17.64
N PRO A 251 20.67 10.27 18.42
CA PRO A 251 21.71 9.33 18.00
C PRO A 251 21.34 8.62 16.69
N ARG A 252 22.30 8.46 15.78
CA ARG A 252 22.12 7.72 14.52
C ARG A 252 21.57 6.31 14.75
N ALA A 253 22.01 5.65 15.81
CA ALA A 253 21.55 4.32 16.18
C ALA A 253 20.02 4.23 16.38
N ALA A 254 19.35 5.32 16.80
CA ALA A 254 17.89 5.39 16.88
C ALA A 254 17.22 5.23 15.51
N MET A 255 17.72 5.94 14.50
CA MET A 255 17.22 5.79 13.14
C MET A 255 17.52 4.39 12.57
N ASP A 256 18.72 3.85 12.83
CA ASP A 256 19.10 2.52 12.35
C ASP A 256 18.21 1.41 12.97
N ALA A 257 17.84 1.54 14.24
CA ALA A 257 16.91 0.63 14.90
C ALA A 257 15.51 0.72 14.28
N ILE A 258 15.01 1.93 14.01
CA ILE A 258 13.71 2.12 13.36
C ILE A 258 13.74 1.59 11.93
N ASN A 259 14.78 1.86 11.15
CA ASN A 259 14.94 1.30 9.81
C ASN A 259 14.92 -0.22 9.83
N THR A 260 15.56 -0.83 10.82
CA THR A 260 15.53 -2.29 11.00
C THR A 260 14.11 -2.80 11.26
N LEU A 261 13.35 -2.11 12.12
CA LEU A 261 11.95 -2.46 12.41
C LEU A 261 11.02 -2.22 11.21
N LEU A 262 11.20 -1.12 10.49
CA LEU A 262 10.45 -0.81 9.27
C LEU A 262 10.68 -1.85 8.18
N LEU A 263 11.93 -2.28 7.97
CA LEU A 263 12.25 -3.28 6.95
C LEU A 263 11.83 -4.70 7.34
N ARG A 264 11.96 -5.09 8.62
CA ARG A 264 11.76 -6.48 9.05
C ARG A 264 10.35 -6.77 9.58
N VAL A 265 9.75 -5.83 10.28
CA VAL A 265 8.49 -6.02 11.00
C VAL A 265 7.35 -5.35 10.24
N HIS A 266 7.55 -4.10 9.83
CA HIS A 266 6.55 -3.27 9.17
C HIS A 266 6.84 -3.05 7.68
N SER A 267 7.43 -4.06 7.02
CA SER A 267 7.60 -4.09 5.56
C SER A 267 6.27 -3.77 4.89
N GLN A 268 6.29 -3.09 3.73
CA GLN A 268 5.08 -2.71 3.01
C GLN A 268 4.05 -3.84 2.90
N GLU A 269 4.47 -5.05 2.48
CA GLU A 269 3.58 -6.22 2.35
C GLU A 269 2.90 -6.62 3.67
N ARG A 270 3.62 -6.55 4.80
CA ARG A 270 3.07 -6.83 6.14
C ARG A 270 2.14 -5.72 6.61
N THR A 271 2.49 -4.46 6.34
CA THR A 271 1.63 -3.32 6.67
C THR A 271 0.34 -3.38 5.88
N GLU A 272 0.40 -3.63 4.56
CA GLU A 272 -0.76 -3.87 3.71
C GLU A 272 -1.58 -5.06 4.19
N SER A 273 -0.95 -6.17 4.57
CA SER A 273 -1.65 -7.33 5.13
C SER A 273 -2.34 -7.03 6.46
N LEU A 274 -1.71 -6.25 7.34
CA LEU A 274 -2.31 -5.79 8.60
C LEU A 274 -3.48 -4.85 8.35
N LEU A 275 -3.33 -3.90 7.43
CA LEU A 275 -4.39 -2.99 7.02
C LEU A 275 -5.56 -3.75 6.39
N ALA A 276 -5.26 -4.72 5.53
CA ALA A 276 -6.26 -5.62 4.98
C ALA A 276 -6.97 -6.36 6.13
N ARG A 277 -6.27 -7.02 7.05
CA ARG A 277 -6.92 -7.77 8.14
C ARG A 277 -7.74 -6.91 9.11
N ARG A 278 -7.31 -5.68 9.40
CA ARG A 278 -7.99 -4.81 10.37
C ARG A 278 -9.14 -4.01 9.77
N TYR A 279 -9.05 -3.62 8.50
CA TYR A 279 -10.04 -2.74 7.85
C TYR A 279 -10.92 -3.46 6.84
N LEU A 280 -10.60 -4.69 6.46
CA LEU A 280 -11.54 -5.55 5.75
C LEU A 280 -12.49 -6.14 6.78
N ASP A 281 -13.53 -5.38 7.13
CA ASP A 281 -14.73 -6.00 7.66
C ASP A 281 -15.20 -7.01 6.59
N THR A 282 -15.23 -8.30 6.94
CA THR A 282 -15.69 -9.38 6.05
C THR A 282 -17.06 -9.07 5.45
N ASN A 283 -17.90 -8.30 6.15
CA ASN A 283 -19.20 -7.86 5.63
C ASN A 283 -19.05 -6.94 4.41
N VAL A 284 -17.99 -6.13 4.33
CA VAL A 284 -17.72 -5.25 3.17
C VAL A 284 -17.44 -6.07 1.92
N TRP A 285 -16.67 -7.15 2.01
CA TRP A 285 -16.43 -8.05 0.88
C TRP A 285 -17.67 -8.83 0.49
N VAL A 286 -18.44 -9.32 1.47
CA VAL A 286 -19.72 -9.97 1.20
C VAL A 286 -20.69 -9.00 0.51
N THR A 287 -20.73 -7.73 0.93
CA THR A 287 -21.58 -6.69 0.34
C THR A 287 -21.08 -6.29 -1.05
N ALA A 288 -19.76 -6.14 -1.24
CA ALA A 288 -19.17 -5.85 -2.55
C ALA A 288 -19.35 -7.00 -3.53
N ALA A 289 -19.17 -8.25 -3.10
CA ALA A 289 -19.43 -9.45 -3.90
C ALA A 289 -20.92 -9.56 -4.26
N ARG A 290 -21.81 -9.26 -3.30
CA ARG A 290 -23.26 -9.21 -3.54
C ARG A 290 -23.63 -8.11 -4.54
N ARG A 291 -23.10 -6.91 -4.40
CA ARG A 291 -23.32 -5.82 -5.37
C ARG A 291 -22.72 -6.11 -6.74
N LEU A 292 -21.57 -6.77 -6.80
CA LEU A 292 -20.99 -7.24 -8.07
C LEU A 292 -21.93 -8.27 -8.71
N SER A 293 -22.52 -9.17 -7.92
CA SER A 293 -23.52 -10.13 -8.41
C SER A 293 -24.81 -9.46 -8.85
N GLU A 294 -25.24 -8.38 -8.20
CA GLU A 294 -26.42 -7.59 -8.54
C GLU A 294 -26.19 -6.72 -9.80
N ALA A 295 -25.01 -6.09 -9.92
CA ALA A 295 -24.63 -5.29 -11.09
C ALA A 295 -24.43 -6.14 -12.36
N VAL A 296 -24.12 -7.44 -12.20
CA VAL A 296 -24.10 -8.40 -13.31
C VAL A 296 -25.51 -8.66 -13.86
N LEU A 297 -26.58 -8.41 -13.08
CA LEU A 297 -27.97 -8.64 -13.48
C LEU A 297 -28.61 -7.47 -14.25
N GLU A 298 -28.03 -6.26 -14.23
CA GLU A 298 -28.64 -5.05 -14.82
C GLU A 298 -28.06 -4.61 -16.19
N LEU A 299 -27.35 -5.48 -16.91
CA LEU A 299 -26.67 -5.10 -18.16
C LEU A 299 -27.57 -5.16 -19.40
N SER A 300 -27.59 -4.06 -20.16
CA SER A 300 -28.23 -3.95 -21.47
C SER A 300 -27.26 -4.17 -22.66
N ALA A 301 -27.82 -4.81 -23.71
CA ALA A 301 -27.40 -5.01 -25.11
C ALA A 301 -25.97 -5.52 -25.46
N PHE A 302 -25.93 -6.58 -26.28
CA PHE A 302 -24.93 -7.66 -26.32
C PHE A 302 -23.99 -7.62 -27.54
N VAL A 303 -22.72 -8.03 -27.40
CA VAL A 303 -21.78 -8.26 -28.53
C VAL A 303 -21.03 -9.59 -28.35
N PRO A 304 -20.96 -10.47 -29.37
CA PRO A 304 -20.26 -11.77 -29.28
C PRO A 304 -18.74 -11.63 -29.23
N VAL A 305 -18.08 -12.45 -28.40
CA VAL A 305 -16.61 -12.57 -28.33
C VAL A 305 -16.13 -13.62 -29.35
N PRO A 306 -15.22 -13.29 -30.28
CA PRO A 306 -14.68 -14.26 -31.22
C PRO A 306 -13.75 -15.27 -30.52
N LEU A 307 -13.71 -16.50 -31.01
CA LEU A 307 -12.85 -17.58 -30.50
C LEU A 307 -11.37 -17.16 -30.46
N GLU A 308 -10.96 -16.27 -31.38
CA GLU A 308 -9.63 -15.67 -31.48
C GLU A 308 -9.21 -14.95 -30.19
N ALA A 309 -10.15 -14.33 -29.47
CA ALA A 309 -9.88 -13.64 -28.21
C ALA A 309 -9.55 -14.61 -27.05
N ILE A 310 -9.89 -15.90 -27.19
CA ILE A 310 -9.66 -16.96 -26.18
C ILE A 310 -8.31 -17.66 -26.39
N VAL A 311 -7.74 -17.57 -27.60
CA VAL A 311 -6.50 -18.27 -27.98
C VAL A 311 -5.33 -17.89 -27.07
N ILE A 312 -5.17 -16.59 -26.77
CA ILE A 312 -4.06 -16.11 -25.95
C ILE A 312 -4.17 -16.64 -24.50
N PRO A 313 -5.29 -16.48 -23.78
CA PRO A 313 -5.47 -17.09 -22.46
C PRO A 313 -5.22 -18.60 -22.43
N LEU A 314 -5.70 -19.33 -23.45
CA LEU A 314 -5.53 -20.77 -23.55
C LEU A 314 -4.06 -21.16 -23.75
N ALA A 315 -3.34 -20.45 -24.62
CA ALA A 315 -1.91 -20.68 -24.86
C ALA A 315 -1.08 -20.44 -23.58
N VAL A 316 -1.39 -19.37 -22.83
CA VAL A 316 -0.70 -19.09 -21.57
C VAL A 316 -1.00 -20.16 -20.52
N LEU A 317 -2.25 -20.63 -20.43
CA LEU A 317 -2.62 -21.74 -19.54
C LEU A 317 -1.83 -23.02 -19.86
N VAL A 318 -1.78 -23.41 -21.13
CA VAL A 318 -1.04 -24.61 -21.58
C VAL A 318 0.44 -24.48 -21.28
N ALA A 319 1.04 -23.31 -21.54
CA ALA A 319 2.44 -23.04 -21.22
C ALA A 319 2.71 -23.11 -19.71
N GLY A 320 1.85 -22.51 -18.89
CA GLY A 320 1.96 -22.53 -17.43
C GLY A 320 1.84 -23.93 -16.82
N LEU A 321 0.89 -24.73 -17.32
CA LEU A 321 0.73 -26.13 -16.90
C LEU A 321 1.94 -26.98 -17.32
N SER A 322 2.45 -26.77 -18.54
CA SER A 322 3.63 -27.48 -19.03
C SER A 322 4.88 -27.16 -18.20
N PHE A 323 5.08 -25.89 -17.85
CA PHE A 323 6.19 -25.47 -16.99
C PHE A 323 6.06 -26.02 -15.57
N SER A 324 4.86 -25.99 -14.99
CA SER A 324 4.60 -26.54 -13.65
C SER A 324 4.87 -28.04 -13.59
N LEU A 325 4.45 -28.78 -14.63
CA LEU A 325 4.73 -30.21 -14.76
C LEU A 325 6.23 -30.47 -14.87
N LEU A 326 6.96 -29.67 -15.65
CA LEU A 326 8.41 -29.79 -15.79
C LEU A 326 9.14 -29.59 -14.45
N VAL A 327 8.77 -28.58 -13.67
CA VAL A 327 9.33 -28.33 -12.33
C VAL A 327 9.05 -29.51 -11.40
N ALA A 328 7.81 -30.02 -11.38
CA ALA A 328 7.45 -31.18 -10.56
C ALA A 328 8.28 -32.42 -10.92
N VAL A 329 8.49 -32.69 -12.22
CA VAL A 329 9.33 -33.80 -12.69
C VAL A 329 10.78 -33.63 -12.23
N ILE A 330 11.34 -32.41 -12.31
CA ILE A 330 12.70 -32.12 -11.84
C ILE A 330 12.83 -32.33 -10.32
N GLU A 331 11.86 -31.89 -9.53
CA GLU A 331 11.87 -32.08 -8.08
C GLU A 331 11.77 -33.56 -7.69
N VAL A 332 10.90 -34.33 -8.34
CA VAL A 332 10.79 -35.78 -8.12
C VAL A 332 12.10 -36.49 -8.48
N MET A 333 12.71 -36.16 -9.62
CA MET A 333 14.01 -36.72 -10.00
C MET A 333 15.12 -36.36 -9.01
N ARG A 334 15.14 -35.11 -8.52
CA ARG A 334 16.10 -34.66 -7.51
C ARG A 334 15.92 -35.41 -6.19
N GLY A 335 14.67 -35.58 -5.74
CA GLY A 335 14.33 -36.37 -4.56
C GLY A 335 14.77 -37.82 -4.69
N TYR A 336 14.53 -38.45 -5.84
CA TYR A 336 14.96 -39.82 -6.12
C TYR A 336 16.49 -39.98 -6.09
N LEU A 337 17.21 -39.06 -6.72
CA LEU A 337 18.69 -39.07 -6.74
C LEU A 337 19.30 -38.83 -5.36
N GLN A 338 18.66 -38.03 -4.50
CA GLN A 338 19.11 -37.79 -3.12
C GLN A 338 18.80 -38.99 -2.21
N GLY A 339 17.62 -39.60 -2.35
CA GLY A 339 17.23 -40.80 -1.61
C GLY A 339 18.19 -41.97 -1.86
N HIS A 340 18.66 -42.16 -3.09
CA HIS A 340 19.60 -43.24 -3.42
C HIS A 340 21.06 -43.01 -2.99
N ARG A 341 21.43 -41.79 -2.57
CA ARG A 341 22.78 -41.48 -2.07
C ARG A 341 22.95 -41.61 -0.55
N SER A 342 21.90 -42.01 0.16
CA SER A 342 21.82 -41.86 1.63
C SER A 342 22.04 -43.13 2.46
N ASP A 343 22.53 -44.22 1.89
CA ASP A 343 23.05 -45.34 2.69
C ASP A 343 24.57 -45.48 2.50
N PRO A 344 25.39 -44.60 3.14
CA PRO A 344 26.73 -45.03 3.49
C PRO A 344 26.57 -46.19 4.47
N SER A 345 26.97 -47.37 4.03
CA SER A 345 27.09 -48.55 4.88
C SER A 345 27.77 -48.14 6.20
N PRO A 346 27.22 -48.47 7.37
CA PRO A 346 27.84 -48.10 8.63
C PRO A 346 29.28 -48.62 8.62
N PRO A 347 30.28 -47.77 8.92
CA PRO A 347 31.66 -48.21 8.94
C PRO A 347 31.79 -49.36 9.95
N PRO A 348 32.48 -50.46 9.58
CA PRO A 348 32.67 -51.55 10.51
C PRO A 348 33.58 -51.07 11.64
N ASN A 349 33.08 -51.23 12.88
CA ASN A 349 33.84 -51.13 14.12
C ASN A 349 34.31 -49.74 14.55
N SER A 350 33.41 -48.95 15.14
CA SER A 350 33.81 -47.99 16.18
C SER A 350 33.63 -48.61 17.57
N PRO A 351 34.67 -48.68 18.42
CA PRO A 351 34.56 -49.26 19.75
C PRO A 351 33.59 -48.44 20.63
N GLN A 352 32.70 -49.14 21.33
CA GLN A 352 31.83 -48.58 22.37
C GLN A 352 32.67 -47.80 23.39
N ARG A 353 32.62 -46.47 23.32
CA ARG A 353 33.15 -45.61 24.37
C ARG A 353 32.06 -45.43 25.43
N ASN A 354 32.14 -46.28 26.46
CA ASN A 354 31.44 -46.09 27.72
C ASN A 354 31.85 -44.72 28.29
N SER A 355 31.00 -43.70 28.14
CA SER A 355 31.14 -42.43 28.85
C SER A 355 30.09 -42.37 29.94
N MET A 356 30.62 -42.39 31.16
CA MET A 356 29.90 -42.45 32.42
C MET A 356 28.90 -41.32 32.58
N ARG A 357 27.75 -41.75 33.08
CA ARG A 357 26.66 -41.03 33.71
C ARG A 357 27.18 -40.35 34.99
N ASN A 358 27.47 -39.06 34.96
CA ASN A 358 27.55 -38.26 36.18
C ASN A 358 26.20 -37.60 36.43
N SER A 359 25.56 -38.05 37.51
CA SER A 359 24.40 -37.40 38.11
C SER A 359 24.85 -36.17 38.88
N GLU A 360 24.43 -34.99 38.46
CA GLU A 360 24.39 -33.83 39.35
C GLU A 360 22.97 -33.64 39.87
N LYS A 361 22.86 -33.87 41.19
CA LYS A 361 21.72 -33.49 42.03
C LYS A 361 21.70 -31.97 42.12
N PHE A 362 20.58 -31.35 41.76
CA PHE A 362 20.27 -29.99 42.21
C PHE A 362 19.41 -30.09 43.47
N GLU A 363 20.00 -29.74 44.60
CA GLU A 363 19.32 -29.48 45.86
C GLU A 363 18.58 -28.15 45.80
N THR A 364 17.31 -28.20 46.19
CA THR A 364 16.46 -27.05 46.47
C THR A 364 16.74 -26.50 47.86
N HIS A 365 16.98 -25.19 47.99
CA HIS A 365 16.80 -24.47 49.26
C HIS A 365 16.10 -23.12 49.04
N LYS A 366 14.93 -23.03 49.71
CA LYS A 366 14.19 -21.89 50.28
C LYS A 366 14.12 -20.57 49.54
#